data_AF-A0A2K1QX46-F1
#
_entry.id   AF-A0A2K1QX46-F1
#
_cell.length_a   1.000
_cell.length_b   1.000
_cell.length_c   1.000
_cell.angle_alpha   90.00
_cell.angle_beta   90.00
_cell.angle_gamma   90.00
#
_symmetry.space_group_name_H-M   'P 1'
#
loop_
_entity.id
_entity.type
_entity.pdbx_description
1 polymer ?
#
loop_
_entity_poly.entity_id
_entity_poly.type
_entity_poly.pdbx_seq_one_letter_code
_entity_poly.pdbx_strand_id
1 'polypeptide(L)'
;MLDFPYLVVLATCLVAQASPLGKRSVPAGVPRFVIDYGEYHAYYGFSPVVRLYSSDPYRPSDIGATLPNTTPNVNFGPLPNVANPLTLDNLDSLNNQGGPDIWLTSNQDVTTSPAWLNGVLPDAYGSTVDAIPGTVVVVDKGNGVVDAFYMYFYANNWGGEILNFNVGNHVGDWEHNVIRFNNGVPSQIWYSQHSNGEAFTYTTIQKEGIRPLVFSSNGSHANYATTGAQDRVLPDLDLPGLVFNDYADSGPRWDPVLNSYFVKYDIASGDFEPYDDATPTAWLRFEGKWGDQQYPDSDPRQRSLFGLAYKFTGGPTGPRDKGLNRKNICPDGDSFCFVRTSLSNQEVGERVY
;
A
#
# COMPACT_ATOMS: atom_id res chain seq x y z
N MET A 1 -0.34 27.25 64.11
CA MET A 1 -1.29 27.42 62.99
C MET A 1 -0.54 26.95 61.76
N LEU A 2 -1.14 26.02 61.01
CA LEU A 2 -0.46 25.01 60.19
C LEU A 2 0.35 25.57 59.02
N ASP A 3 1.61 25.11 58.88
CA ASP A 3 2.42 25.21 57.68
C ASP A 3 1.92 24.20 56.64
N PHE A 4 1.58 24.66 55.44
CA PHE A 4 1.31 23.82 54.27
C PHE A 4 2.58 23.72 53.41
N PRO A 5 3.15 22.53 53.18
CA PRO A 5 4.19 22.38 52.17
C PRO A 5 3.54 22.32 50.78
N TYR A 6 4.02 23.16 49.87
CA TYR A 6 3.70 23.08 48.45
C TYR A 6 4.24 21.75 47.89
N LEU A 7 3.34 20.83 47.57
CA LEU A 7 3.65 19.60 46.84
C LEU A 7 3.84 19.95 45.37
N VAL A 8 5.08 20.05 44.91
CA VAL A 8 5.40 20.11 43.48
C VAL A 8 5.19 18.71 42.91
N VAL A 9 4.06 18.49 42.23
CA VAL A 9 3.81 17.28 41.44
C VAL A 9 4.59 17.44 40.13
N LEU A 10 5.80 16.87 40.10
CA LEU A 10 6.52 16.60 38.86
C LEU A 10 5.72 15.54 38.09
N ALA A 11 4.95 15.99 37.10
CA ALA A 11 4.35 15.12 36.10
C ALA A 11 5.48 14.53 35.25
N THR A 12 5.95 13.35 35.62
CA THR A 12 6.78 12.53 34.75
C THR A 12 5.91 12.07 33.59
N CYS A 13 5.99 12.78 32.45
CA CYS A 13 5.56 12.23 31.17
C CYS A 13 6.36 10.95 30.92
N LEU A 14 5.72 9.80 31.18
CA LEU A 14 6.16 8.53 30.63
C LEU A 14 6.01 8.66 29.11
N VAL A 15 7.08 9.09 28.45
CA VAL A 15 7.26 8.84 27.03
C VAL A 15 7.30 7.33 26.92
N ALA A 16 6.24 6.72 26.37
CA ALA A 16 6.29 5.33 25.97
C ALA A 16 7.44 5.21 24.97
N GLN A 17 8.59 4.74 25.43
CA GLN A 17 9.66 4.34 24.55
C GLN A 17 9.11 3.15 23.78
N ALA A 18 8.75 3.38 22.52
CA ALA A 18 8.53 2.29 21.58
C ALA A 18 9.78 1.42 21.63
N SER A 19 9.61 0.17 22.06
CA SER A 19 10.66 -0.83 21.92
C SER A 19 11.06 -0.83 20.43
N PRO A 20 12.35 -0.72 20.09
CA PRO A 20 12.76 -0.84 18.69
C PRO A 20 12.22 -2.17 18.17
N LEU A 21 11.44 -2.10 17.09
CA LEU A 21 10.84 -3.29 16.48
C LEU A 21 12.01 -4.05 15.85
N GLY A 22 12.57 -5.00 16.60
CA GLY A 22 13.56 -5.92 16.06
C GLY A 22 13.01 -6.59 14.80
N LYS A 23 13.87 -6.82 13.80
CA LYS A 23 13.53 -7.50 12.53
C LYS A 23 12.49 -8.60 12.78
N ARG A 24 11.27 -8.42 12.28
CA ARG A 24 10.21 -9.38 12.51
C ARG A 24 10.54 -10.66 11.74
N SER A 25 10.86 -11.72 12.46
CA SER A 25 11.07 -13.03 11.83
C SER A 25 9.76 -13.47 11.19
N VAL A 26 9.84 -13.98 9.96
CA VAL A 26 8.67 -14.54 9.30
C VAL A 26 8.09 -15.68 10.15
N PRO A 27 6.79 -15.66 10.47
CA PRO A 27 6.16 -16.69 11.30
C PRO A 27 6.31 -18.11 10.75
N ALA A 28 6.31 -19.08 11.66
CA ALA A 28 6.23 -20.49 11.28
C ALA A 28 4.92 -20.77 10.50
N GLY A 29 4.99 -21.65 9.51
CA GLY A 29 3.84 -22.07 8.71
C GLY A 29 3.56 -21.22 7.48
N VAL A 30 4.15 -20.02 7.34
CA VAL A 30 4.13 -19.29 6.07
C VAL A 30 4.86 -20.14 5.01
N PRO A 31 4.27 -20.45 3.85
CA PRO A 31 4.92 -21.28 2.84
C PRO A 31 6.24 -20.65 2.39
N ARG A 32 7.33 -21.43 2.46
CA ARG A 32 8.70 -20.96 2.15
C ARG A 32 8.80 -20.30 0.76
N PHE A 33 8.13 -20.84 -0.26
CA PHE A 33 8.13 -20.25 -1.60
C PHE A 33 7.53 -18.83 -1.69
N VAL A 34 6.71 -18.42 -0.70
CA VAL A 34 6.17 -17.04 -0.60
C VAL A 34 7.22 -16.07 -0.04
N ILE A 35 8.20 -16.55 0.74
CA ILE A 35 9.01 -15.67 1.60
C ILE A 35 10.52 -15.79 1.37
N ASP A 36 11.02 -16.91 0.85
CA ASP A 36 12.39 -17.37 1.14
C ASP A 36 13.52 -16.36 0.91
N TYR A 37 13.90 -15.76 2.04
CA TYR A 37 15.22 -15.27 2.35
C TYR A 37 15.89 -16.35 3.21
N GLY A 38 16.95 -16.97 2.71
CA GLY A 38 17.67 -18.03 3.40
C GLY A 38 18.55 -17.48 4.53
N GLU A 39 18.63 -18.21 5.65
CA GLU A 39 19.44 -17.89 6.86
C GLU A 39 20.96 -17.86 6.59
N TYR A 40 21.38 -18.29 5.39
CA TYR A 40 22.71 -18.11 4.82
C TYR A 40 22.56 -17.65 3.37
N HIS A 41 22.50 -16.33 3.15
CA HIS A 41 22.73 -15.62 1.88
C HIS A 41 22.72 -16.47 0.59
N ALA A 42 21.54 -16.85 0.07
CA ALA A 42 21.29 -17.09 -1.37
C ALA A 42 19.83 -17.52 -1.67
N TYR A 43 19.07 -16.63 -2.32
CA TYR A 43 18.26 -16.90 -3.53
C TYR A 43 17.27 -18.09 -3.62
N TYR A 44 16.37 -18.34 -2.65
CA TYR A 44 15.32 -19.37 -2.84
C TYR A 44 13.85 -18.94 -2.67
N GLY A 45 13.59 -17.66 -2.41
CA GLY A 45 12.23 -17.10 -2.34
C GLY A 45 11.84 -16.33 -3.57
N PHE A 46 10.53 -16.28 -3.82
CA PHE A 46 9.95 -15.59 -4.97
C PHE A 46 9.32 -14.25 -4.60
N SER A 47 9.49 -13.78 -3.36
CA SER A 47 8.93 -12.51 -2.88
C SER A 47 9.49 -11.31 -3.67
N PRO A 48 8.67 -10.31 -4.00
CA PRO A 48 9.12 -9.13 -4.71
C PRO A 48 10.23 -8.35 -4.00
N VAL A 49 11.07 -7.71 -4.80
CA VAL A 49 11.97 -6.65 -4.38
C VAL A 49 11.47 -5.37 -5.04
N VAL A 50 11.08 -4.39 -4.23
CA VAL A 50 10.60 -3.11 -4.72
C VAL A 50 11.78 -2.15 -4.87
N ARG A 51 11.86 -1.47 -6.01
CA ARG A 51 12.73 -0.32 -6.25
C ARG A 51 11.84 0.91 -6.16
N LEU A 52 12.06 1.71 -5.13
CA LEU A 52 11.36 2.97 -4.94
C LEU A 52 11.90 4.00 -5.92
N TYR A 53 11.07 4.94 -6.35
CA TYR A 53 11.53 6.04 -7.19
C TYR A 53 12.55 6.91 -6.44
N SER A 54 13.69 7.22 -7.06
CA SER A 54 14.84 7.81 -6.35
C SER A 54 14.53 9.09 -5.61
N SER A 55 13.71 9.98 -6.18
CA SER A 55 13.41 11.29 -5.58
C SER A 55 12.05 11.39 -4.89
N ASP A 56 11.29 10.30 -4.78
CA ASP A 56 9.95 10.34 -4.19
C ASP A 56 10.03 10.67 -2.69
N PRO A 57 9.36 11.72 -2.19
CA PRO A 57 9.37 12.03 -0.77
C PRO A 57 8.44 11.11 0.04
N TYR A 58 7.52 10.39 -0.60
CA TYR A 58 6.52 9.54 0.03
C TYR A 58 7.00 8.09 -0.01
N ARG A 59 7.41 7.59 1.15
CA ARG A 59 8.04 6.27 1.31
C ARG A 59 7.09 5.28 1.99
N PRO A 60 7.40 3.98 1.97
CA PRO A 60 6.62 2.99 2.71
C PRO A 60 6.42 3.43 4.16
N SER A 61 5.17 3.39 4.62
CA SER A 61 4.74 4.00 5.88
C SER A 61 4.20 2.94 6.83
N ASP A 62 4.46 3.07 8.14
CA ASP A 62 3.92 2.13 9.13
C ASP A 62 2.39 2.22 9.17
N ILE A 63 1.72 1.08 8.98
CA ILE A 63 0.25 0.99 8.89
C ILE A 63 -0.39 1.44 10.22
N GLY A 64 0.17 1.02 11.35
CA GLY A 64 -0.36 1.32 12.68
C GLY A 64 -0.08 2.77 13.10
N ALA A 65 1.11 3.29 12.79
CA ALA A 65 1.50 4.65 13.13
C ALA A 65 0.73 5.75 12.37
N THR A 66 0.05 5.38 11.28
CA THR A 66 -0.89 6.29 10.61
C THR A 66 -2.17 6.53 11.44
N LEU A 67 -2.65 5.54 12.21
CA LEU A 67 -3.95 5.66 12.90
C LEU A 67 -4.02 6.85 13.89
N PRO A 68 -3.03 7.09 14.76
CA PRO A 68 -3.03 8.25 15.66
C PRO A 68 -3.02 9.62 14.95
N ASN A 69 -2.64 9.65 13.67
CA ASN A 69 -2.64 10.87 12.85
C ASN A 69 -3.97 11.10 12.11
N THR A 70 -4.97 10.26 12.37
CA THR A 70 -6.29 10.34 11.76
C THR A 70 -7.42 10.38 12.78
N THR A 71 -8.58 10.87 12.36
CA THR A 71 -9.86 10.78 13.05
C THR A 71 -10.88 10.19 12.08
N PRO A 72 -11.64 9.15 12.45
CA PRO A 72 -12.70 8.64 11.61
C PRO A 72 -13.79 9.68 11.42
N ASN A 73 -14.08 10.02 10.17
CA ASN A 73 -15.12 10.96 9.79
C ASN A 73 -16.19 10.29 8.93
N VAL A 74 -17.41 10.82 9.01
CA VAL A 74 -18.51 10.56 8.09
C VAL A 74 -19.07 11.90 7.65
N ASN A 75 -19.28 12.11 6.35
CA ASN A 75 -19.75 13.38 5.78
C ASN A 75 -18.95 14.60 6.28
N PHE A 76 -17.62 14.51 6.23
CA PHE A 76 -16.68 15.56 6.70
C PHE A 76 -16.78 15.95 8.18
N GLY A 77 -17.50 15.18 9.01
CA GLY A 77 -17.61 15.39 10.45
C GLY A 77 -17.05 14.21 11.26
N PRO A 78 -16.47 14.44 12.44
CA PRO A 78 -15.93 13.38 13.28
C PRO A 78 -17.03 12.42 13.75
N LEU A 79 -16.75 11.13 13.67
CA LEU A 79 -17.61 10.07 14.17
C LEU A 79 -17.56 10.06 15.71
N PRO A 80 -18.70 10.17 16.42
CA PRO A 80 -18.73 10.16 17.88
C PRO A 80 -18.57 8.73 18.44
N ASN A 81 -18.19 8.61 19.71
CA ASN A 81 -18.13 7.33 20.47
C ASN A 81 -17.19 6.28 19.86
N VAL A 82 -16.14 6.71 19.19
CA VAL A 82 -15.08 5.85 18.64
C VAL A 82 -14.15 5.36 19.77
N ALA A 83 -13.64 4.14 19.64
CA ALA A 83 -12.63 3.60 20.54
C ALA A 83 -11.38 4.51 20.57
N ASN A 84 -10.82 4.73 21.76
CA ASN A 84 -9.63 5.57 21.93
C ASN A 84 -8.62 4.87 22.86
N PRO A 85 -7.44 4.46 22.36
CA PRO A 85 -6.96 4.63 20.99
C PRO A 85 -7.65 3.69 19.98
N LEU A 86 -7.74 4.14 18.73
CA LEU A 86 -7.90 3.23 17.58
C LEU A 86 -6.55 2.60 17.25
N THR A 87 -6.55 1.29 17.08
CA THR A 87 -5.36 0.49 16.78
C THR A 87 -5.70 -0.54 15.71
N LEU A 88 -4.68 -1.24 15.23
CA LEU A 88 -4.87 -2.31 14.26
C LEU A 88 -5.71 -3.49 14.81
N ASP A 89 -5.83 -3.62 16.13
CA ASP A 89 -6.60 -4.66 16.83
C ASP A 89 -8.09 -4.36 16.95
N ASN A 90 -8.52 -3.12 16.71
CA ASN A 90 -9.92 -2.72 16.93
C ASN A 90 -10.53 -1.86 15.81
N LEU A 91 -9.82 -1.66 14.71
CA LEU A 91 -10.25 -0.78 13.62
C LEU A 91 -11.56 -1.24 12.94
N ASP A 92 -11.82 -2.55 12.88
CA ASP A 92 -13.07 -3.11 12.36
C ASP A 92 -14.30 -2.80 13.23
N SER A 93 -14.13 -2.33 14.47
CA SER A 93 -15.25 -1.84 15.28
C SER A 93 -16.00 -0.69 14.60
N LEU A 94 -15.36 0.02 13.67
CA LEU A 94 -15.95 1.06 12.83
C LEU A 94 -16.95 0.49 11.81
N ASN A 95 -16.86 -0.79 11.44
CA ASN A 95 -17.80 -1.41 10.50
C ASN A 95 -19.25 -1.36 11.04
N ASN A 96 -19.42 -1.48 12.36
CA ASN A 96 -20.72 -1.38 13.01
C ASN A 96 -21.24 0.07 13.17
N GLN A 97 -20.49 1.07 12.71
CA GLN A 97 -20.78 2.50 12.88
C GLN A 97 -20.90 3.26 11.55
N GLY A 98 -21.02 2.55 10.43
CA GLY A 98 -21.11 3.12 9.09
C GLY A 98 -20.09 2.54 8.12
N GLY A 99 -19.12 1.76 8.60
CA GLY A 99 -18.20 0.93 7.83
C GLY A 99 -17.72 1.56 6.52
N PRO A 100 -18.30 1.19 5.35
CA PRO A 100 -17.90 1.70 4.04
C PRO A 100 -17.86 3.22 3.88
N ASP A 101 -18.67 3.95 4.64
CA ASP A 101 -18.82 5.42 4.58
C ASP A 101 -17.86 6.17 5.51
N ILE A 102 -17.02 5.46 6.26
CA ILE A 102 -16.06 6.03 7.20
C ILE A 102 -14.72 6.32 6.51
N TRP A 103 -14.18 7.51 6.78
CA TRP A 103 -12.92 8.01 6.23
C TRP A 103 -11.92 8.27 7.36
N LEU A 104 -10.75 7.63 7.33
CA LEU A 104 -9.64 7.92 8.26
C LEU A 104 -9.00 9.27 7.90
N THR A 105 -9.67 10.36 8.28
CA THR A 105 -9.31 11.73 7.86
C THR A 105 -8.13 12.25 8.64
N SER A 106 -7.19 12.92 7.98
CA SER A 106 -6.02 13.51 8.65
C SER A 106 -6.39 14.50 9.76
N ASN A 107 -5.67 14.42 10.88
CA ASN A 107 -5.72 15.39 11.97
C ASN A 107 -4.98 16.70 11.65
N GLN A 108 -4.22 16.75 10.55
CA GLN A 108 -3.38 17.87 10.16
C GLN A 108 -3.71 18.32 8.73
N ASP A 109 -3.47 19.60 8.42
CA ASP A 109 -3.61 20.06 7.04
C ASP A 109 -2.53 19.45 6.17
N VAL A 110 -2.92 18.53 5.28
CA VAL A 110 -2.01 17.81 4.37
C VAL A 110 -1.19 18.73 3.47
N THR A 111 -1.67 19.97 3.23
CA THR A 111 -0.93 20.97 2.44
C THR A 111 0.28 21.55 3.16
N THR A 112 0.39 21.30 4.47
CA THR A 112 1.56 21.70 5.29
C THR A 112 2.67 20.65 5.30
N SER A 113 2.50 19.56 4.53
CA SER A 113 3.45 18.44 4.42
C SER A 113 3.84 17.85 5.80
N PRO A 114 2.86 17.41 6.60
CA PRO A 114 3.14 16.85 7.92
C PRO A 114 4.05 15.61 7.80
N ALA A 115 5.05 15.53 8.67
CA ALA A 115 6.17 14.59 8.51
C ALA A 115 5.76 13.10 8.45
N TRP A 116 4.64 12.72 9.08
CA TRP A 116 4.14 11.35 9.10
C TRP A 116 3.69 10.86 7.71
N LEU A 117 3.42 11.76 6.76
CA LEU A 117 3.07 11.41 5.38
C LEU A 117 4.27 10.91 4.55
N ASN A 118 5.50 11.19 4.98
CA ASN A 118 6.70 10.89 4.20
C ASN A 118 7.15 9.43 4.32
N GLY A 119 6.64 8.68 5.31
CA GLY A 119 7.06 7.30 5.57
C GLY A 119 8.54 7.17 5.94
N VAL A 120 9.11 5.99 5.69
CA VAL A 120 10.48 5.63 6.07
C VAL A 120 11.28 5.17 4.86
N LEU A 121 12.47 5.76 4.69
CA LEU A 121 13.44 5.28 3.70
C LEU A 121 14.04 3.94 4.17
N PRO A 122 13.96 2.86 3.36
CA PRO A 122 14.60 1.60 3.70
C PRO A 122 16.13 1.72 3.86
N ASP A 123 16.70 0.89 4.73
CA ASP A 123 18.14 0.80 4.93
C ASP A 123 18.87 0.17 3.73
N ALA A 124 20.20 0.03 3.84
CA ALA A 124 21.02 -0.57 2.78
C ALA A 124 20.67 -2.04 2.45
N TYR A 125 19.94 -2.73 3.33
CA TYR A 125 19.47 -4.09 3.14
C TYR A 125 18.01 -4.15 2.65
N GLY A 126 17.35 -3.00 2.54
CA GLY A 126 15.95 -2.86 2.15
C GLY A 126 14.95 -3.06 3.28
N SER A 127 15.37 -2.99 4.55
CA SER A 127 14.48 -3.04 5.70
C SER A 127 13.99 -1.63 6.06
N THR A 128 12.72 -1.50 6.44
CA THR A 128 12.17 -0.25 7.02
C THR A 128 12.41 -0.14 8.52
N VAL A 129 13.23 -1.04 9.09
CA VAL A 129 13.67 -1.08 10.48
C VAL A 129 12.47 -1.08 11.45
N ASP A 130 12.07 0.08 11.94
CA ASP A 130 11.03 0.26 12.96
C ASP A 130 9.62 0.48 12.40
N ALA A 131 9.44 0.47 11.07
CA ALA A 131 8.13 0.58 10.44
C ALA A 131 7.68 -0.75 9.82
N ILE A 132 6.39 -1.06 9.90
CA ILE A 132 5.72 -2.21 9.26
C ILE A 132 4.76 -1.69 8.17
N PRO A 133 5.27 -1.42 6.95
CA PRO A 133 4.48 -0.91 5.84
C PRO A 133 3.80 -1.98 4.99
N GLY A 134 4.11 -3.26 5.22
CA GLY A 134 3.65 -4.35 4.38
C GLY A 134 2.68 -5.30 5.06
N THR A 135 1.88 -5.97 4.24
CA THR A 135 1.23 -7.22 4.65
C THR A 135 1.32 -8.24 3.53
N VAL A 136 1.61 -9.49 3.88
CA VAL A 136 1.60 -10.63 2.98
C VAL A 136 0.37 -11.46 3.28
N VAL A 137 -0.56 -11.51 2.32
CA VAL A 137 -1.78 -12.30 2.39
C VAL A 137 -1.61 -13.55 1.54
N VAL A 138 -1.62 -14.72 2.17
CA VAL A 138 -1.53 -16.01 1.49
C VAL A 138 -2.93 -16.58 1.28
N VAL A 139 -3.27 -16.89 0.04
CA VAL A 139 -4.57 -17.43 -0.35
C VAL A 139 -4.38 -18.80 -0.97
N ASP A 140 -4.69 -19.86 -0.22
CA ASP A 140 -4.73 -21.22 -0.75
C ASP A 140 -6.03 -21.44 -1.53
N LYS A 141 -5.90 -21.71 -2.83
CA LYS A 141 -7.03 -21.93 -3.75
C LYS A 141 -7.32 -23.43 -3.98
N GLY A 142 -6.61 -24.31 -3.28
CA GLY A 142 -6.68 -25.76 -3.44
C GLY A 142 -5.89 -26.27 -4.65
N ASN A 143 -5.72 -27.60 -4.72
CA ASN A 143 -5.02 -28.29 -5.81
C ASN A 143 -3.60 -27.77 -6.08
N GLY A 144 -2.92 -27.28 -5.03
CA GLY A 144 -1.57 -26.72 -5.12
C GLY A 144 -1.50 -25.31 -5.71
N VAL A 145 -2.63 -24.65 -5.99
CA VAL A 145 -2.67 -23.26 -6.44
C VAL A 145 -2.68 -22.32 -5.23
N VAL A 146 -1.71 -21.42 -5.16
CA VAL A 146 -1.62 -20.39 -4.10
C VAL A 146 -1.41 -19.03 -4.75
N ASP A 147 -2.22 -18.05 -4.38
CA ASP A 147 -1.95 -16.65 -4.67
C ASP A 147 -1.36 -15.98 -3.42
N ALA A 148 -0.20 -15.36 -3.55
CA ALA A 148 0.38 -14.54 -2.49
C ALA A 148 0.30 -13.07 -2.88
N PHE A 149 -0.39 -12.27 -2.08
CA PHE A 149 -0.49 -10.83 -2.21
C PHE A 149 0.57 -10.18 -1.34
N TYR A 150 1.41 -9.33 -1.95
CA TYR A 150 2.39 -8.50 -1.26
C TYR A 150 1.85 -7.09 -1.34
N MET A 151 1.31 -6.60 -0.24
CA MET A 151 0.63 -5.31 -0.18
C MET A 151 1.52 -4.28 0.50
N TYR A 152 1.49 -3.06 -0.02
CA TYR A 152 2.37 -1.95 0.32
C TYR A 152 1.52 -0.77 0.76
N PHE A 153 1.83 -0.22 1.91
CA PHE A 153 1.16 0.96 2.44
C PHE A 153 2.04 2.20 2.38
N TYR A 154 1.46 3.29 1.91
CA TYR A 154 2.04 4.63 1.96
C TYR A 154 1.05 5.55 2.66
N ALA A 155 1.53 6.46 3.52
CA ALA A 155 0.66 7.37 4.26
C ALA A 155 0.10 8.50 3.37
N ASN A 156 0.69 8.73 2.20
CA ASN A 156 0.25 9.72 1.24
C ASN A 156 0.52 9.23 -0.18
N ASN A 157 -0.38 9.56 -1.09
CA ASN A 157 -0.23 9.44 -2.53
C ASN A 157 -0.13 10.83 -3.16
N TRP A 158 0.86 11.03 -4.02
CA TRP A 158 0.93 12.18 -4.92
C TRP A 158 0.56 11.73 -6.33
N GLY A 159 -0.65 12.06 -6.77
CA GLY A 159 -1.27 11.41 -7.93
C GLY A 159 -0.80 11.90 -9.31
N GLY A 160 0.29 12.68 -9.36
CA GLY A 160 0.93 13.21 -10.56
C GLY A 160 0.38 14.54 -11.09
N GLU A 161 0.79 14.92 -12.30
CA GLU A 161 0.43 16.19 -12.94
C GLU A 161 -0.15 16.01 -14.35
N ILE A 162 -1.31 16.60 -14.60
CA ILE A 162 -1.91 16.74 -15.93
C ILE A 162 -1.76 18.21 -16.34
N LEU A 163 -1.08 18.53 -17.45
CA LEU A 163 -0.88 19.93 -17.90
C LEU A 163 -0.26 20.84 -16.81
N ASN A 164 0.72 20.34 -16.06
CA ASN A 164 1.32 20.99 -14.88
C ASN A 164 0.32 21.29 -13.74
N PHE A 165 -0.84 20.61 -13.74
CA PHE A 165 -1.81 20.68 -12.67
C PHE A 165 -1.77 19.36 -11.88
N ASN A 166 -1.41 19.45 -10.61
CA ASN A 166 -1.34 18.28 -9.73
C ASN A 166 -2.73 17.75 -9.38
N VAL A 167 -2.91 16.44 -9.54
CA VAL A 167 -4.20 15.73 -9.40
C VAL A 167 -4.04 14.46 -8.57
N GLY A 168 -5.15 13.98 -8.00
CA GLY A 168 -5.25 12.64 -7.45
C GLY A 168 -4.49 12.41 -6.15
N ASN A 169 -4.12 13.46 -5.41
CA ASN A 169 -3.49 13.27 -4.11
C ASN A 169 -4.50 12.73 -3.10
N HIS A 170 -4.07 11.81 -2.26
CA HIS A 170 -4.88 11.35 -1.14
C HIS A 170 -4.01 10.87 0.01
N VAL A 171 -4.52 11.03 1.23
CA VAL A 171 -3.95 10.38 2.42
C VAL A 171 -4.24 8.89 2.31
N GLY A 172 -3.29 8.07 2.73
CA GLY A 172 -3.34 6.62 2.68
C GLY A 172 -3.30 6.07 1.25
N ASP A 173 -2.52 5.04 1.03
CA ASP A 173 -2.41 4.40 -0.28
C ASP A 173 -2.06 2.92 -0.16
N TRP A 174 -2.70 2.10 -0.98
CA TRP A 174 -2.57 0.64 -0.96
C TRP A 174 -2.29 0.12 -2.35
N GLU A 175 -1.02 -0.26 -2.56
CA GLU A 175 -0.52 -0.90 -3.76
C GLU A 175 -0.19 -2.37 -3.48
N HIS A 176 -0.12 -3.22 -4.51
CA HIS A 176 0.20 -4.63 -4.33
C HIS A 176 0.71 -5.34 -5.58
N ASN A 177 1.54 -6.35 -5.34
CA ASN A 177 1.77 -7.42 -6.30
C ASN A 177 1.02 -8.69 -5.89
N VAL A 178 0.65 -9.51 -6.87
CA VAL A 178 0.18 -10.88 -6.62
C VAL A 178 1.09 -11.84 -7.36
N ILE A 179 1.56 -12.90 -6.72
CA ILE A 179 2.26 -13.98 -7.39
C ILE A 179 1.41 -15.24 -7.29
N ARG A 180 1.13 -15.85 -8.44
CA ARG A 180 0.45 -17.15 -8.52
C ARG A 180 1.45 -18.29 -8.58
N PHE A 181 1.36 -19.18 -7.60
CA PHE A 181 2.13 -20.41 -7.51
C PHE A 181 1.28 -21.62 -7.90
N ASN A 182 1.89 -22.55 -8.63
CA ASN A 182 1.35 -23.88 -8.88
C ASN A 182 2.31 -24.91 -8.28
N ASN A 183 1.89 -25.63 -7.26
CA ASN A 183 2.72 -26.58 -6.50
C ASN A 183 4.03 -25.94 -6.01
N GLY A 184 3.96 -24.70 -5.52
CA GLY A 184 5.11 -23.93 -5.03
C GLY A 184 6.00 -23.30 -6.10
N VAL A 185 5.69 -23.46 -7.39
CA VAL A 185 6.43 -22.85 -8.51
C VAL A 185 5.69 -21.60 -9.01
N PRO A 186 6.31 -20.41 -9.06
CA PRO A 186 5.64 -19.21 -9.53
C PRO A 186 5.40 -19.27 -11.04
N SER A 187 4.22 -18.84 -11.46
CA SER A 187 3.77 -18.94 -12.84
C SER A 187 3.44 -17.57 -13.45
N GLN A 188 2.83 -16.68 -12.67
CA GLN A 188 2.34 -15.39 -13.11
C GLN A 188 2.49 -14.36 -11.98
N ILE A 189 2.60 -13.09 -12.35
CA ILE A 189 2.67 -11.97 -11.42
C ILE A 189 1.76 -10.83 -11.89
N TRP A 190 1.07 -10.22 -10.94
CA TRP A 190 0.28 -9.00 -11.09
C TRP A 190 1.06 -7.80 -10.53
N TYR A 191 0.98 -6.67 -11.22
CA TYR A 191 1.45 -5.37 -10.76
C TYR A 191 0.26 -4.41 -10.72
N SER A 192 -0.13 -3.93 -9.53
CA SER A 192 -1.20 -2.93 -9.40
C SER A 192 -0.77 -1.59 -9.98
N GLN A 193 -1.70 -0.92 -10.66
CA GLN A 193 -1.50 0.42 -11.21
C GLN A 193 -2.81 1.18 -11.04
N HIS A 194 -2.87 2.06 -10.03
CA HIS A 194 -4.08 2.81 -9.68
C HIS A 194 -5.29 1.91 -9.44
N SER A 195 -6.36 2.05 -10.23
CA SER A 195 -7.58 1.24 -10.15
C SER A 195 -7.48 -0.10 -10.91
N ASN A 196 -6.38 -0.37 -11.62
CA ASN A 196 -6.17 -1.62 -12.35
C ASN A 196 -4.73 -2.13 -12.22
N GLY A 197 -4.10 -2.55 -13.32
CA GLY A 197 -2.75 -3.10 -13.33
C GLY A 197 -2.48 -3.98 -14.54
N GLU A 198 -1.35 -4.69 -14.47
CA GLU A 198 -0.88 -5.56 -15.55
C GLU A 198 -0.42 -6.93 -15.02
N ALA A 199 -0.68 -7.96 -15.83
CA ALA A 199 -0.26 -9.32 -15.56
C ALA A 199 0.85 -9.76 -16.51
N PHE A 200 1.83 -10.49 -15.98
CA PHE A 200 2.93 -11.08 -16.75
C PHE A 200 3.13 -12.54 -16.38
N THR A 201 3.65 -13.35 -17.30
CA THR A 201 4.24 -14.63 -16.92
C THR A 201 5.48 -14.36 -16.06
N TYR A 202 5.70 -15.22 -15.06
CA TYR A 202 6.80 -15.02 -14.12
C TYR A 202 8.18 -15.06 -14.81
N THR A 203 8.31 -15.81 -15.90
CA THR A 203 9.55 -15.91 -16.68
C THR A 203 9.90 -14.64 -17.43
N THR A 204 8.93 -13.79 -17.76
CA THR A 204 9.10 -12.60 -18.61
C THR A 204 9.70 -11.40 -17.89
N ILE A 205 9.42 -11.26 -16.60
CA ILE A 205 9.78 -10.08 -15.81
C ILE A 205 11.25 -10.05 -15.37
N GLN A 206 11.75 -8.84 -15.08
CA GLN A 206 13.10 -8.62 -14.52
C GLN A 206 13.19 -9.16 -13.09
N LYS A 207 14.39 -9.61 -12.69
CA LYS A 207 14.60 -10.25 -11.38
C LYS A 207 15.94 -9.85 -10.75
N GLU A 208 15.97 -9.79 -9.42
CA GLU A 208 17.17 -9.82 -8.59
C GLU A 208 17.40 -11.27 -8.15
N GLY A 209 18.31 -11.96 -8.83
CA GLY A 209 18.40 -13.42 -8.76
C GLY A 209 17.11 -14.06 -9.26
N ILE A 210 16.35 -14.70 -8.37
CA ILE A 210 15.04 -15.29 -8.71
C ILE A 210 13.84 -14.44 -8.28
N ARG A 211 14.08 -13.34 -7.55
CA ARG A 211 13.03 -12.49 -6.99
C ARG A 211 12.58 -11.45 -8.01
N PRO A 212 11.27 -11.21 -8.18
CA PRO A 212 10.77 -10.27 -9.16
C PRO A 212 11.12 -8.84 -8.74
N LEU A 213 11.63 -8.05 -9.70
CA LEU A 213 11.82 -6.62 -9.49
C LEU A 213 10.51 -5.89 -9.77
N VAL A 214 10.16 -4.99 -8.87
CA VAL A 214 9.00 -4.11 -8.96
C VAL A 214 9.49 -2.67 -8.91
N PHE A 215 9.12 -1.84 -9.87
CA PHE A 215 9.49 -0.43 -9.87
C PHE A 215 8.27 0.39 -9.45
N SER A 216 8.33 0.97 -8.25
CA SER A 216 7.28 1.86 -7.73
C SER A 216 7.47 3.24 -8.33
N SER A 217 6.42 3.81 -8.88
CA SER A 217 6.45 5.14 -9.50
C SER A 217 6.54 6.27 -8.48
N ASN A 218 6.96 7.44 -8.96
CA ASN A 218 7.09 8.66 -8.17
C ASN A 218 5.74 9.14 -7.62
N GLY A 219 5.51 8.93 -6.32
CA GLY A 219 4.39 9.49 -5.57
C GLY A 219 3.05 8.81 -5.81
N SER A 220 2.77 8.30 -7.02
CA SER A 220 1.55 7.52 -7.29
C SER A 220 1.64 6.08 -6.81
N HIS A 221 2.87 5.61 -6.54
CA HIS A 221 3.26 4.27 -6.10
C HIS A 221 2.79 3.10 -6.97
N ALA A 222 2.14 3.35 -8.11
CA ALA A 222 1.81 2.33 -9.09
C ALA A 222 3.04 1.46 -9.41
N ASN A 223 2.80 0.16 -9.51
CA ASN A 223 3.84 -0.83 -9.64
C ASN A 223 4.05 -1.21 -11.11
N TYR A 224 5.30 -1.19 -11.54
CA TYR A 224 5.68 -1.47 -12.92
C TYR A 224 6.73 -2.56 -13.03
N ALA A 225 6.70 -3.30 -14.13
CA ALA A 225 7.68 -4.34 -14.47
C ALA A 225 8.94 -3.76 -15.15
N THR A 226 8.92 -2.48 -15.54
CA THR A 226 10.02 -1.76 -16.18
C THR A 226 10.22 -0.37 -15.56
N THR A 227 11.37 0.24 -15.82
CA THR A 227 11.66 1.64 -15.47
C THR A 227 11.32 2.57 -16.64
N GLY A 228 11.29 3.87 -16.38
CA GLY A 228 11.06 4.91 -17.37
C GLY A 228 9.67 5.52 -17.23
N ALA A 229 9.23 6.18 -18.30
CA ALA A 229 7.86 6.65 -18.42
C ALA A 229 6.91 5.46 -18.62
N GLN A 230 5.79 5.50 -17.93
CA GLN A 230 4.76 4.47 -17.96
C GLN A 230 3.44 5.13 -18.33
N ASP A 231 2.87 4.72 -19.47
CA ASP A 231 1.63 5.30 -19.98
C ASP A 231 0.49 5.05 -18.98
N ARG A 232 -0.10 6.13 -18.47
CA ARG A 232 -1.33 6.05 -17.68
C ARG A 232 -2.52 6.20 -18.61
N VAL A 233 -3.21 5.10 -18.88
CA VAL A 233 -4.51 5.16 -19.55
C VAL A 233 -5.53 5.56 -18.49
N LEU A 234 -6.03 6.80 -18.56
CA LEU A 234 -7.20 7.20 -17.78
C LEU A 234 -8.43 6.52 -18.41
N PRO A 235 -9.17 5.66 -17.67
CA PRO A 235 -10.46 5.20 -18.13
C PRO A 235 -11.35 6.43 -18.36
N ASP A 236 -12.00 6.50 -19.51
CA ASP A 236 -13.00 7.51 -19.87
C ASP A 236 -12.53 8.96 -20.09
N LEU A 237 -11.20 9.22 -20.11
CA LEU A 237 -10.64 10.52 -20.50
C LEU A 237 -9.67 10.37 -21.69
N ASP A 238 -10.21 9.97 -22.83
CA ASP A 238 -9.49 9.97 -24.11
C ASP A 238 -9.37 11.43 -24.60
N LEU A 239 -8.35 12.15 -24.13
CA LEU A 239 -7.97 13.47 -24.61
C LEU A 239 -6.84 13.32 -25.64
N PRO A 240 -7.13 13.41 -26.95
CA PRO A 240 -6.12 13.23 -27.99
C PRO A 240 -4.94 14.17 -27.77
N GLY A 241 -3.74 13.60 -27.63
CA GLY A 241 -2.49 14.36 -27.47
C GLY A 241 -2.09 14.71 -26.03
N LEU A 242 -2.87 14.31 -25.02
CA LEU A 242 -2.51 14.49 -23.62
C LEU A 242 -1.98 13.18 -23.03
N VAL A 243 -0.65 13.05 -22.98
CA VAL A 243 0.02 11.90 -22.36
C VAL A 243 0.23 12.20 -20.88
N PHE A 244 -0.36 11.39 -20.00
CA PHE A 244 -0.08 11.38 -18.57
C PHE A 244 0.75 10.15 -18.26
N ASN A 245 1.93 10.36 -17.68
CA ASN A 245 2.85 9.27 -17.39
C ASN A 245 3.17 9.24 -15.90
N ASP A 246 3.18 8.02 -15.38
CA ASP A 246 3.96 7.73 -14.19
C ASP A 246 5.43 7.55 -14.57
N TYR A 247 6.31 7.77 -13.60
CA TYR A 247 7.74 7.59 -13.79
C TYR A 247 8.26 6.67 -12.70
N ALA A 248 8.88 5.56 -13.13
CA ALA A 248 9.49 4.59 -12.23
C ALA A 248 10.98 4.48 -12.54
N ASP A 249 11.82 4.27 -11.52
CA ASP A 249 13.26 4.12 -11.69
C ASP A 249 13.83 3.04 -10.75
N SER A 250 15.14 2.83 -10.83
CA SER A 250 15.85 1.85 -10.00
C SER A 250 16.42 2.46 -8.72
N GLY A 251 15.67 3.33 -8.04
CA GLY A 251 16.09 3.98 -6.79
C GLY A 251 16.21 3.01 -5.60
N PRO A 252 16.05 3.49 -4.35
CA PRO A 252 16.28 2.70 -3.15
C PRO A 252 15.61 1.32 -3.18
N ARG A 253 16.37 0.30 -2.78
CA ARG A 253 15.87 -1.08 -2.67
C ARG A 253 15.01 -1.19 -1.41
N TRP A 254 13.84 -1.79 -1.53
CA TRP A 254 12.95 -2.15 -0.43
C TRP A 254 12.61 -3.64 -0.52
N ASP A 255 12.66 -4.32 0.62
CA ASP A 255 12.34 -5.73 0.76
C ASP A 255 11.10 -5.88 1.67
N PRO A 256 9.88 -5.94 1.09
CA PRO A 256 8.64 -5.89 1.87
C PRO A 256 8.54 -6.99 2.93
N VAL A 257 9.09 -8.18 2.68
CA VAL A 257 8.96 -9.32 3.60
C VAL A 257 9.84 -9.19 4.86
N LEU A 258 10.77 -8.23 4.91
CA LEU A 258 11.54 -7.95 6.13
C LEU A 258 10.70 -7.23 7.21
N ASN A 259 9.62 -6.55 6.79
CA ASN A 259 8.81 -5.69 7.64
C ASN A 259 7.33 -5.77 7.22
N SER A 260 6.75 -6.96 7.32
CA SER A 260 5.34 -7.21 6.99
C SER A 260 4.58 -7.95 8.10
N TYR A 261 3.27 -7.73 8.16
CA TYR A 261 2.33 -8.69 8.74
C TYR A 261 2.18 -9.91 7.82
N PHE A 262 1.95 -11.08 8.39
CA PHE A 262 1.72 -12.31 7.61
C PHE A 262 0.39 -12.93 8.02
N VAL A 263 -0.51 -13.06 7.05
CA VAL A 263 -1.86 -13.60 7.27
C VAL A 263 -2.26 -14.57 6.16
N LYS A 264 -3.17 -15.47 6.48
CA LYS A 264 -3.94 -16.25 5.53
C LYS A 264 -5.27 -15.55 5.27
N TYR A 265 -5.78 -15.72 4.07
CA TYR A 265 -7.19 -15.45 3.79
C TYR A 265 -7.88 -16.77 3.48
N ASP A 266 -8.82 -17.15 4.33
CA ASP A 266 -9.64 -18.35 4.11
C ASP A 266 -10.80 -18.02 3.17
N ILE A 267 -10.82 -18.65 2.00
CA ILE A 267 -11.83 -18.40 0.97
C ILE A 267 -13.22 -18.83 1.44
N ALA A 268 -13.31 -19.88 2.27
CA ALA A 268 -14.59 -20.44 2.67
C ALA A 268 -15.35 -19.52 3.65
N SER A 269 -14.65 -18.98 4.64
CA SER A 269 -15.19 -18.00 5.58
C SER A 269 -15.18 -16.58 5.03
N GLY A 270 -14.28 -16.28 4.09
CA GLY A 270 -14.06 -14.92 3.59
C GLY A 270 -13.35 -14.03 4.61
N ASP A 271 -12.47 -14.60 5.44
CA ASP A 271 -11.85 -13.90 6.57
C ASP A 271 -10.34 -14.14 6.69
N PHE A 272 -9.67 -13.32 7.50
CA PHE A 272 -8.23 -13.33 7.73
C PHE A 272 -7.85 -14.08 9.01
N GLU A 273 -6.87 -14.96 8.89
CA GLU A 273 -6.25 -15.66 10.02
C GLU A 273 -4.76 -15.27 10.11
N PRO A 274 -4.25 -14.91 11.28
CA PRO A 274 -2.83 -14.59 11.42
C PRO A 274 -1.98 -15.87 11.40
N TYR A 275 -0.75 -15.77 10.89
CA TYR A 275 0.23 -16.85 11.03
C TYR A 275 0.92 -16.86 12.41
N ASP A 276 0.87 -15.75 13.15
CA ASP A 276 1.35 -15.61 14.52
C ASP A 276 0.37 -14.82 15.38
N ASP A 277 0.23 -15.18 16.65
CA ASP A 277 -0.74 -14.56 17.58
C ASP A 277 -0.52 -13.05 17.80
N ALA A 278 0.65 -12.52 17.43
CA ALA A 278 0.96 -11.09 17.53
C ALA A 278 0.55 -10.28 16.29
N THR A 279 0.06 -10.91 15.21
CA THR A 279 -0.44 -10.21 14.04
C THR A 279 -1.90 -9.76 14.26
N PRO A 280 -2.16 -8.44 14.36
CA PRO A 280 -3.53 -7.93 14.40
C PRO A 280 -4.21 -8.15 13.04
N THR A 281 -5.46 -8.59 13.06
CA THR A 281 -6.25 -8.84 11.83
C THR A 281 -7.49 -7.95 11.70
N ALA A 282 -7.92 -7.27 12.77
CA ALA A 282 -9.10 -6.40 12.74
C ALA A 282 -9.01 -5.33 11.66
N TRP A 283 -7.87 -4.65 11.51
CA TRP A 283 -7.67 -3.65 10.45
C TRP A 283 -7.83 -4.18 9.02
N LEU A 284 -7.58 -5.47 8.76
CA LEU A 284 -7.81 -6.08 7.44
C LEU A 284 -9.31 -6.20 7.11
N ARG A 285 -10.16 -6.23 8.13
CA ARG A 285 -11.62 -6.28 8.01
C ARG A 285 -12.25 -4.91 7.92
N PHE A 286 -11.52 -3.82 8.14
CA PHE A 286 -12.06 -2.46 8.06
C PHE A 286 -12.60 -2.17 6.65
N GLU A 287 -13.88 -1.79 6.57
CA GLU A 287 -14.60 -1.60 5.31
C GLU A 287 -14.51 -0.16 4.76
N GLY A 288 -14.03 0.77 5.58
CA GLY A 288 -13.96 2.18 5.23
C GLY A 288 -12.75 2.54 4.37
N LYS A 289 -12.44 3.83 4.35
CA LYS A 289 -11.45 4.45 3.49
C LYS A 289 -10.24 4.87 4.31
N TRP A 290 -9.06 4.46 3.84
CA TRP A 290 -7.77 4.83 4.39
C TRP A 290 -7.41 6.21 3.87
N GLY A 291 -7.88 7.26 4.54
CA GLY A 291 -7.61 8.65 4.18
C GLY A 291 -8.83 9.55 4.24
N ASP A 292 -8.61 10.81 3.89
CA ASP A 292 -9.64 11.84 3.80
C ASP A 292 -10.69 11.52 2.73
N GLN A 293 -11.93 11.97 2.97
CA GLN A 293 -12.94 12.09 1.92
C GLN A 293 -12.47 13.15 0.90
N GLN A 294 -12.75 12.95 -0.40
CA GLN A 294 -12.44 13.95 -1.43
C GLN A 294 -12.91 15.34 -1.01
N TYR A 295 -12.00 16.31 -1.03
CA TYR A 295 -12.32 17.67 -0.59
C TYR A 295 -13.41 18.27 -1.49
N PRO A 296 -14.43 18.92 -0.92
CA PRO A 296 -15.46 19.57 -1.71
C PRO A 296 -14.89 20.75 -2.49
N ASP A 297 -15.55 21.15 -3.58
CA ASP A 297 -15.15 22.33 -4.38
C ASP A 297 -15.09 23.63 -3.56
N SER A 298 -15.83 23.69 -2.45
CA SER A 298 -15.81 24.81 -1.51
C SER A 298 -14.58 24.85 -0.61
N ASP A 299 -13.78 23.77 -0.52
CA ASP A 299 -12.56 23.77 0.28
C ASP A 299 -11.49 24.66 -0.40
N PRO A 300 -10.91 25.64 0.31
CA PRO A 300 -9.95 26.58 -0.27
C PRO A 300 -8.65 25.90 -0.76
N ARG A 301 -8.38 24.66 -0.35
CA ARG A 301 -7.23 23.85 -0.79
C ARG A 301 -7.55 23.02 -2.03
N GLN A 302 -8.83 22.75 -2.31
CA GLN A 302 -9.26 21.96 -3.45
C GLN A 302 -9.21 22.78 -4.74
N ARG A 303 -8.73 22.16 -5.81
CA ARG A 303 -8.76 22.71 -7.17
C ARG A 303 -9.09 21.56 -8.11
N SER A 304 -9.72 21.85 -9.24
CA SER A 304 -9.95 20.86 -10.28
C SER A 304 -9.56 21.39 -11.66
N LEU A 305 -9.04 20.49 -12.49
CA LEU A 305 -8.81 20.72 -13.90
C LEU A 305 -10.13 20.45 -14.63
N PHE A 306 -10.80 21.52 -15.06
CA PHE A 306 -12.09 21.50 -15.77
C PHE A 306 -13.25 20.80 -15.02
N GLY A 307 -13.15 20.62 -13.70
CA GLY A 307 -14.12 19.84 -12.93
C GLY A 307 -14.03 18.32 -13.15
N LEU A 308 -13.03 17.85 -13.89
CA LEU A 308 -12.85 16.45 -14.29
C LEU A 308 -11.77 15.74 -13.48
N ALA A 309 -10.69 16.44 -13.13
CA ALA A 309 -9.60 15.90 -12.32
C ALA A 309 -9.34 16.80 -11.11
N TYR A 310 -9.38 16.23 -9.90
CA TYR A 310 -9.30 16.97 -8.64
C TYR A 310 -7.90 16.86 -8.04
N LYS A 311 -7.45 17.92 -7.36
CA LYS A 311 -6.17 17.92 -6.67
C LYS A 311 -6.15 16.91 -5.52
N PHE A 312 -7.18 16.94 -4.68
CA PHE A 312 -7.36 16.00 -3.56
C PHE A 312 -8.53 15.07 -3.84
N THR A 313 -8.29 13.77 -3.86
CA THR A 313 -9.31 12.72 -4.04
C THR A 313 -9.48 11.93 -2.75
N GLY A 314 -10.45 11.02 -2.72
CA GLY A 314 -10.68 10.17 -1.54
C GLY A 314 -9.58 9.12 -1.36
N GLY A 315 -9.25 8.80 -0.11
CA GLY A 315 -8.39 7.67 0.22
C GLY A 315 -8.99 6.31 -0.23
N PRO A 316 -8.16 5.30 -0.51
CA PRO A 316 -8.63 4.00 -1.01
C PRO A 316 -9.25 3.13 0.08
N THR A 317 -9.91 2.04 -0.32
CA THR A 317 -10.22 0.95 0.60
C THR A 317 -9.01 0.05 0.86
N GLY A 318 -9.10 -0.79 1.89
CA GLY A 318 -7.99 -1.62 2.36
C GLY A 318 -7.80 -2.95 1.60
N PRO A 319 -6.87 -3.80 2.09
CA PRO A 319 -6.51 -5.11 1.56
C PRO A 319 -7.66 -6.02 1.12
N ARG A 320 -8.74 -6.06 1.90
CA ARG A 320 -9.92 -6.92 1.66
C ARG A 320 -10.53 -6.70 0.27
N ASP A 321 -10.51 -5.48 -0.24
CA ASP A 321 -11.16 -5.12 -1.50
C ASP A 321 -10.28 -5.38 -2.73
N LYS A 322 -9.08 -5.94 -2.55
CA LYS A 322 -8.13 -6.21 -3.64
C LYS A 322 -8.40 -7.53 -4.39
N GLY A 323 -9.62 -8.06 -4.29
CA GLY A 323 -10.04 -9.27 -5.01
C GLY A 323 -9.24 -10.52 -4.61
N LEU A 324 -9.18 -10.80 -3.31
CA LEU A 324 -8.37 -11.90 -2.73
C LEU A 324 -8.78 -13.29 -3.27
N ASN A 325 -10.05 -13.46 -3.62
CA ASN A 325 -10.56 -14.70 -4.20
C ASN A 325 -10.67 -14.68 -5.74
N ARG A 326 -9.93 -13.81 -6.44
CA ARG A 326 -9.92 -13.78 -7.92
C ARG A 326 -9.63 -15.16 -8.53
N LYS A 327 -10.32 -15.52 -9.61
CA LYS A 327 -10.16 -16.85 -10.24
C LYS A 327 -8.81 -16.96 -10.96
N ASN A 328 -8.43 -15.90 -11.65
CA ASN A 328 -7.18 -15.80 -12.41
C ASN A 328 -6.25 -14.75 -11.79
N ILE A 329 -5.03 -14.60 -12.31
CA ILE A 329 -4.13 -13.53 -11.84
C ILE A 329 -4.74 -12.14 -12.09
N CYS A 330 -5.45 -12.00 -13.21
CA CYS A 330 -6.28 -10.85 -13.55
C CYS A 330 -7.46 -10.71 -12.59
N PRO A 331 -7.84 -9.48 -12.22
CA PRO A 331 -9.08 -9.21 -11.49
C PRO A 331 -10.30 -9.84 -12.20
N ASP A 332 -11.24 -10.37 -11.41
CA ASP A 332 -12.47 -10.93 -11.97
C ASP A 332 -13.32 -9.81 -12.58
N GLY A 333 -13.81 -10.03 -13.80
CA GLY A 333 -14.62 -9.05 -14.54
C GLY A 333 -13.81 -8.07 -15.40
N ASP A 334 -12.48 -8.06 -15.29
CA ASP A 334 -11.64 -7.31 -16.23
C ASP A 334 -11.43 -8.09 -17.53
N SER A 335 -12.19 -7.73 -18.57
CA SER A 335 -12.08 -8.32 -19.90
C SER A 335 -10.85 -7.89 -20.69
N PHE A 336 -10.14 -6.85 -20.25
CA PHE A 336 -8.98 -6.27 -20.94
C PHE A 336 -7.65 -6.69 -20.30
N CYS A 337 -7.68 -7.37 -19.15
CA CYS A 337 -6.50 -7.97 -18.57
C CYS A 337 -6.10 -9.28 -19.29
N PHE A 338 -4.83 -9.37 -19.69
CA PHE A 338 -4.22 -10.57 -20.23
C PHE A 338 -2.81 -10.76 -19.69
N VAL A 339 -2.37 -12.01 -19.62
CA VAL A 339 -1.03 -12.36 -19.12
C VAL A 339 -0.01 -12.15 -20.23
N ARG A 340 0.78 -11.09 -20.11
CA ARG A 340 1.83 -10.72 -21.07
C ARG A 340 3.01 -11.70 -20.98
N THR A 341 3.57 -12.06 -22.13
CA THR A 341 4.74 -12.95 -22.27
C THR A 341 6.00 -12.23 -22.75
N SER A 342 5.94 -10.92 -22.96
CA SER A 342 7.10 -10.07 -23.25
C SER A 342 7.00 -8.76 -22.47
N LEU A 343 8.16 -8.21 -22.10
CA LEU A 343 8.29 -6.82 -21.69
C LEU A 343 8.46 -6.02 -22.99
N SER A 344 7.39 -5.82 -23.75
CA SER A 344 7.45 -4.75 -24.73
C SER A 344 7.49 -3.47 -23.92
N ASN A 345 8.65 -2.81 -23.86
CA ASN A 345 8.59 -1.37 -23.80
C ASN A 345 7.67 -0.98 -24.95
N GLN A 346 6.71 -0.09 -24.74
CA GLN A 346 6.50 0.86 -25.80
C GLN A 346 7.90 1.45 -26.03
N GLU A 347 8.61 0.96 -27.05
CA GLU A 347 9.61 1.77 -27.70
C GLU A 347 8.87 3.08 -27.90
N VAL A 348 9.32 4.11 -27.18
CA VAL A 348 8.93 5.49 -27.47
C VAL A 348 9.29 5.62 -28.94
N GLY A 349 8.29 5.42 -29.79
CA GLY A 349 8.46 5.46 -31.23
C GLY A 349 9.16 6.78 -31.50
N GLU A 350 10.29 6.70 -32.19
CA GLU A 350 10.90 7.89 -32.76
C GLU A 350 9.79 8.76 -33.30
N ARG A 351 9.74 10.00 -32.80
CA ARG A 351 8.90 11.05 -33.37
C ARG A 351 9.16 11.08 -34.87
N VAL A 352 8.21 10.58 -35.65
CA VAL A 352 8.13 10.92 -37.07
C VAL A 352 7.31 12.21 -37.12
N TYR A 353 7.98 13.27 -37.58
CA TYR A 353 7.56 14.67 -37.63
C TYR A 353 6.14 14.92 -38.11
#